data_AF-A0A835IMH4-F1
#
_entry.id   AF-A0A835IMH4-F1
#
_cell.length_a   1.000
_cell.length_b   1.000
_cell.length_c   1.000
_cell.angle_alpha   90.00
_cell.angle_beta   90.00
_cell.angle_gamma   90.00
#
_symmetry.space_group_name_H-M   'P 1'
#
loop_
_entity.id
_entity.type
_entity.pdbx_description
1 polymer ?
#
loop_
_entity_poly.entity_id
_entity_poly.type
_entity_poly.pdbx_seq_one_letter_code
_entity_poly.pdbx_strand_id
1 'polypeptide(L)' 'MAMVFGEITTKANVNYEKIVRDTCRGIGFVLADVGHDADNCKVLVNIEQQSPDIAQGVHGHLTKMPEEIRAGD' A
#
# COMPACT_ATOMS: atom_id res chain seq x y z
N MET A 1 -3.34 -8.80 14.12
CA MET A 1 -4.07 -8.04 13.09
C MET A 1 -3.06 -7.14 12.39
N ALA A 2 -3.14 -7.01 11.07
CA ALA A 2 -2.38 -6.05 10.28
C ALA A 2 -3.36 -5.15 9.51
N MET A 3 -3.02 -3.88 9.34
CA MET A 3 -3.81 -2.92 8.56
C MET A 3 -2.89 -2.24 7.55
N VAL A 4 -3.31 -2.23 6.29
CA VAL A 4 -2.69 -1.46 5.21
C VAL A 4 -3.67 -0.35 4.85
N PHE A 5 -3.24 0.90 4.90
CA PHE A 5 -4.10 2.05 4.65
C PHE A 5 -3.31 3.19 3.99
N GLY A 6 -4.02 4.07 3.29
CA GLY A 6 -3.45 5.22 2.60
C GLY A 6 -3.93 5.33 1.15
N GLU A 7 -3.14 5.97 0.31
CA GLU A 7 -3.51 6.29 -1.07
C GLU A 7 -2.52 5.63 -2.05
N ILE A 8 -3.03 4.83 -3.00
CA ILE A 8 -2.24 4.23 -4.07
C ILE A 8 -3.00 4.36 -5.39
N THR A 9 -2.39 5.07 -6.35
CA THR A 9 -2.88 5.12 -7.74
C THR A 9 -1.99 4.25 -8.61
N THR A 10 -2.53 3.13 -9.13
CA THR A 10 -1.77 2.18 -9.95
C THR A 10 -2.64 1.47 -10.98
N LYS A 11 -2.01 0.93 -12.02
CA LYS A 11 -2.62 0.01 -13.00
C LYS A 11 -2.40 -1.46 -12.64
N ALA A 12 -1.59 -1.75 -11.62
CA ALA A 12 -1.30 -3.12 -11.22
C ALA A 12 -2.52 -3.79 -10.56
N ASN A 13 -2.71 -5.08 -10.80
CA ASN A 13 -3.60 -5.91 -10.01
C ASN A 13 -2.82 -6.49 -8.83
N VAL A 14 -3.11 -6.00 -7.63
CA VAL A 14 -2.32 -6.29 -6.42
C VAL A 14 -3.17 -7.04 -5.40
N ASN A 15 -2.67 -8.18 -4.93
CA ASN A 15 -3.19 -8.86 -3.76
C ASN A 15 -2.42 -8.41 -2.52
N TYR A 16 -2.87 -7.32 -1.90
CA TYR A 16 -2.25 -6.74 -0.71
C TYR A 16 -2.19 -7.72 0.46
N GLU A 17 -3.25 -8.51 0.66
CA GLU A 17 -3.29 -9.49 1.74
C GLU A 17 -2.17 -10.52 1.61
N LYS A 18 -1.98 -11.10 0.41
CA LYS A 18 -0.90 -12.04 0.15
C LYS A 18 0.47 -11.41 0.46
N ILE A 19 0.71 -10.18 0.01
CA ILE A 19 1.98 -9.47 0.24
C ILE A 19 2.24 -9.29 1.74
N VAL A 20 1.23 -8.86 2.51
CA VAL A 20 1.34 -8.71 3.97
C VAL A 20 1.70 -10.05 4.61
N ARG A 21 0.97 -11.12 4.29
CA ARG A 21 1.20 -12.45 4.87
C ARG A 21 2.58 -13.00 4.53
N ASP A 22 2.99 -12.90 3.26
CA ASP A 22 4.31 -13.36 2.82
C ASP A 22 5.44 -12.58 3.48
N THR A 23 5.26 -11.28 3.69
CA THR A 23 6.23 -10.43 4.40
C THR A 23 6.34 -10.82 5.87
N CYS A 24 5.21 -10.99 6.57
CA CYS A 24 5.20 -11.46 7.95
C CYS A 24 5.82 -12.87 8.09
N ARG A 25 5.55 -13.77 7.15
CA ARG A 25 6.15 -15.11 7.11
C ARG A 25 7.66 -15.05 6.91
N GLY A 26 8.14 -14.17 6.02
CA GLY A 26 9.57 -13.96 5.77
C GLY A 26 10.34 -13.46 7.01
N ILE A 27 9.66 -12.76 7.92
CA ILE A 27 10.23 -12.33 9.21
C ILE A 27 10.25 -13.48 10.24
N GLY A 28 9.33 -14.45 10.12
CA GLY A 28 9.21 -15.58 11.05
C GLY A 28 7.92 -15.60 11.89
N PHE A 29 6.93 -14.75 11.59
CA PHE A 29 5.63 -14.75 12.26
C PHE A 29 4.74 -15.90 11.78
N VAL A 30 5.10 -17.14 12.13
CA VAL A 30 4.47 -18.37 11.60
C VAL A 30 3.74 -19.20 12.65
N LEU A 31 3.78 -18.79 13.92
CA LEU A 31 3.14 -19.48 15.04
C LEU A 31 2.48 -18.45 15.95
N ALA A 32 1.31 -18.77 16.50
CA ALA A 32 0.64 -17.90 17.45
C ALA A 32 1.52 -17.58 18.69
N ASP A 33 2.36 -18.53 19.09
CA ASP A 33 3.25 -18.41 20.26
C ASP A 33 4.33 -17.33 20.12
N VAL A 34 4.63 -16.89 18.88
CA VAL A 34 5.54 -15.75 18.64
C VAL A 34 4.82 -14.40 18.67
N GLY A 35 3.55 -14.37 19.09
CA GLY A 35 2.72 -13.17 19.26
C GLY A 35 2.03 -12.68 17.98
N HIS A 36 2.38 -13.23 16.82
CA HIS A 36 1.72 -12.96 15.55
C HIS A 36 1.83 -14.15 14.61
N ASP A 37 0.73 -14.48 13.95
CA ASP A 37 0.64 -15.58 13.00
C ASP A 37 0.17 -15.05 11.65
N ALA A 38 1.05 -15.12 10.65
CA ALA A 38 0.81 -14.62 9.31
C ALA A 38 -0.33 -15.34 8.57
N ASP A 39 -0.68 -16.57 8.95
CA ASP A 39 -1.75 -17.34 8.30
C ASP A 39 -3.10 -17.09 8.98
N ASN A 40 -3.11 -16.85 10.29
CA ASN A 40 -4.34 -16.68 11.07
C ASN A 40 -4.69 -15.21 11.41
N CYS A 41 -3.80 -14.25 11.15
CA CYS A 41 -4.09 -12.85 11.45
C CYS A 41 -5.15 -12.27 10.47
N LYS A 42 -5.97 -11.35 10.99
CA LYS A 42 -6.82 -10.48 10.16
C LYS A 42 -5.94 -9.47 9.43
N VAL A 43 -6.12 -9.35 8.12
CA VAL A 43 -5.53 -8.29 7.29
C VAL A 43 -6.66 -7.37 6.82
N LEU A 44 -6.59 -6.10 7.21
CA LEU A 44 -7.53 -5.06 6.78
C LEU A 44 -6.84 -4.18 5.74
N VAL A 45 -7.53 -3.93 4.64
CA VAL A 45 -7.03 -3.09 3.54
C VAL A 45 -7.99 -1.93 3.36
N ASN A 46 -7.52 -0.71 3.63
CA ASN A 46 -8.26 0.53 3.46
C ASN A 46 -7.44 1.50 2.59
N ILE A 47 -7.31 1.16 1.31
CA ILE A 47 -6.51 1.91 0.34
C ILE A 47 -7.45 2.62 -0.62
N GLU A 48 -7.29 3.93 -0.75
CA GLU A 48 -8.00 4.76 -1.72
C GLU A 48 -7.06 5.17 -2.86
N GLN A 49 -7.59 5.87 -3.86
CA GLN A 49 -6.76 6.51 -4.87
C GLN A 49 -6.18 7.81 -4.32
N GLN A 50 -5.07 8.26 -4.91
CA GLN A 50 -4.53 9.57 -4.57
C GLN A 50 -5.59 10.66 -4.78
N SER A 51 -5.66 11.60 -3.84
CA SER A 51 -6.53 12.78 -3.96
C SER A 51 -6.37 13.45 -5.34
N PRO A 52 -7.46 13.75 -6.06
CA PRO A 52 -7.38 14.38 -7.38
C PRO A 52 -6.73 15.76 -7.33
N ASP A 53 -6.89 16.50 -6.22
CA ASP A 53 -6.27 17.82 -6.03
C ASP A 53 -4.74 17.70 -5.90
N ILE A 54 -4.27 16.70 -5.15
CA ILE A 54 -2.84 16.39 -5.02
C ILE A 54 -2.29 15.92 -6.37
N ALA A 55 -2.98 14.98 -7.03
CA ALA A 55 -2.59 14.46 -8.34
C ALA A 55 -2.47 15.57 -9.39
N GLN A 56 -3.39 16.52 -9.42
CA GLN A 56 -3.35 17.69 -10.29
C GLN A 56 -2.16 18.60 -9.95
N GLY A 57 -1.96 18.88 -8.66
CA GLY A 57 -0.89 19.75 -8.15
C GLY A 57 0.51 19.22 -8.44
N VAL A 58 0.74 17.93 -8.24
CA VAL A 58 2.04 17.28 -8.35
C VAL A 58 2.37 16.96 -9.80
N HIS A 59 1.61 16.05 -10.42
CA HIS A 59 1.91 15.47 -11.73
C HIS A 59 0.84 15.72 -12.80
N GLY A 60 -0.17 16.56 -12.52
CA GLY A 60 -1.24 16.89 -13.46
C GLY A 60 -1.99 15.66 -13.96
N HIS A 61 -2.37 14.73 -13.08
CA HIS A 61 -2.95 13.44 -13.50
C HIS A 61 -2.09 12.65 -14.52
N LEU A 62 -0.76 12.68 -14.36
CA LEU A 62 0.24 12.02 -15.22
C LEU A 62 0.41 12.68 -16.60
N THR A 63 0.09 13.97 -16.74
CA THR A 63 0.24 14.73 -17.99
C THR A 63 1.44 15.67 -18.03
N LYS A 64 2.01 16.02 -16.88
CA LYS A 64 3.17 16.91 -16.80
C LYS A 64 4.43 16.26 -17.36
N MET A 65 5.28 17.07 -17.98
CA MET A 65 6.63 16.65 -18.35
C MET A 65 7.49 16.42 -17.09
N PRO A 66 8.53 15.57 -17.14
CA PRO A 66 9.37 15.27 -15.97
C PRO A 66 9.93 16.51 -15.26
N GLU A 67 10.33 17.53 -16.00
CA GLU A 67 10.86 18.80 -15.51
C GLU A 67 9.79 19.72 -14.90
N GLU A 68 8.51 19.44 -15.14
CA GLU A 68 7.36 20.21 -14.62
C GLU A 68 6.72 19.57 -13.37
N ILE A 69 7.13 18.34 -13.03
CA ILE A 69 6.69 17.65 -11.82
C ILE A 69 7.10 18.47 -10.60
N ARG A 70 6.13 18.71 -9.71
CA ARG A 70 6.33 19.49 -8.49
C ARG A 70 6.60 18.57 -7.30
N ALA A 71 7.10 19.14 -6.21
CA ALA A 71 7.20 18.44 -4.94
C ALA A 71 5.82 17.89 -4.51
N GLY A 72 5.83 16.70 -3.90
CA GLY A 72 4.62 16.01 -3.43
C GLY A 72 4.20 16.37 -2.01
N ASP A 73 5.07 17.10 -1.29
CA ASP A 73 4.91 17.64 0.06
C ASP A 73 5.75 18.92 0.16
#